data_AF-A0A8D1K5N5-F1
#
_entry.id   AF-A0A8D1K5N5-F1
#
_cell.length_a   1.000
_cell.length_b   1.000
_cell.length_c   1.000
_cell.angle_alpha   90.00
_cell.angle_beta   90.00
_cell.angle_gamma   90.00
#
_symmetry.space_group_name_H-M   'P 1'
#
loop_
_entity.id
_entity.type
_entity.pdbx_description
1 polymer ?
#
loop_
_entity_poly.entity_id
_entity_poly.type
_entity_poly.pdbx_seq_one_letter_code
_entity_poly.pdbx_strand_id
1 'polypeptide(L)' 'MVKVAAWLKKIFGDHSIPQYEVNPRTTEILHHLAECNSVRDRDVCLVIEDLKQKAREYESEVLSLQ' A
#
# COMPACT_ATOMS: atom_id res chain seq x y z
N MET A 1 -18.06 -2.26 -8.32
CA MET A 1 -17.59 -3.62 -7.97
C MET A 1 -16.16 -3.92 -8.43
N VAL A 2 -15.75 -3.59 -9.67
CA VAL A 2 -14.40 -3.91 -10.21
C VAL A 2 -13.23 -3.40 -9.33
N LYS A 3 -13.34 -2.18 -8.78
CA LYS A 3 -12.29 -1.61 -7.91
C LYS A 3 -12.06 -2.42 -6.62
N VAL A 4 -13.13 -2.84 -5.94
CA VAL A 4 -13.06 -3.62 -4.69
C VAL A 4 -12.46 -5.00 -4.96
N ALA A 5 -12.87 -5.68 -6.03
CA ALA A 5 -12.32 -6.98 -6.40
C ALA A 5 -10.82 -6.91 -6.73
N ALA A 6 -10.39 -5.90 -7.50
CA ALA A 6 -8.98 -5.68 -7.80
C ALA A 6 -8.16 -5.36 -6.53
N TRP A 7 -8.71 -4.54 -5.63
CA TRP A 7 -8.07 -4.24 -4.36
C TRP A 7 -7.94 -5.47 -3.45
N LEU A 8 -8.99 -6.29 -3.32
CA LEU A 8 -8.92 -7.54 -2.56
C LEU A 8 -7.86 -8.49 -3.13
N LYS A 9 -7.79 -8.63 -4.47
CA LYS A 9 -6.75 -9.44 -5.11
C LYS A 9 -5.35 -8.91 -4.81
N LYS A 10 -5.15 -7.58 -4.79
CA LYS A 10 -3.87 -6.97 -4.40
C LYS A 10 -3.48 -7.31 -2.96
N ILE A 11 -4.43 -7.22 -2.01
CA ILE A 11 -4.15 -7.40 -0.58
C ILE A 11 -3.90 -8.86 -0.20
N PHE A 12 -4.66 -9.79 -0.78
CA PHE A 12 -4.47 -11.21 -0.51
C PHE A 12 -3.33 -11.82 -1.34
N GLY A 13 -2.93 -11.18 -2.45
CA GLY A 13 -1.83 -11.66 -3.30
C GLY A 13 -2.12 -13.05 -3.85
N ASP A 14 -1.26 -14.02 -3.52
CA ASP A 14 -1.43 -15.42 -3.90
C ASP A 14 -2.39 -16.19 -2.98
N HIS A 15 -2.80 -15.59 -1.86
CA HIS A 15 -3.77 -16.22 -0.95
C HIS A 15 -5.18 -16.12 -1.52
N SER A 16 -6.00 -17.12 -1.21
CA SER A 16 -7.42 -17.10 -1.54
C SER A 16 -8.14 -16.00 -0.76
N ILE A 17 -8.97 -15.22 -1.44
CA ILE A 17 -9.88 -14.25 -0.81
C ILE A 17 -10.96 -15.05 -0.04
N PRO A 18 -11.16 -14.80 1.27
CA PRO A 18 -12.22 -15.44 2.04
C PRO A 18 -13.60 -15.19 1.44
N GLN A 19 -14.51 -16.15 1.56
CA GLN A 19 -15.90 -15.93 1.16
C GLN A 19 -16.56 -14.88 2.08
N TYR A 20 -17.32 -13.98 1.48
CA TYR A 20 -18.05 -12.94 2.19
C TYR A 20 -19.40 -12.70 1.51
N GLU A 21 -20.34 -12.15 2.28
CA GLU A 21 -21.66 -11.80 1.76
C GLU A 21 -21.57 -10.54 0.88
N VAL A 22 -21.94 -10.67 -0.39
CA VAL A 22 -22.01 -9.54 -1.33
C VAL A 22 -23.36 -8.86 -1.18
N ASN A 23 -23.42 -7.87 -0.29
CA ASN A 23 -24.55 -6.97 -0.16
C ASN A 23 -24.10 -5.49 -0.26
N PRO A 24 -25.03 -4.52 -0.41
CA PRO A 24 -24.68 -3.12 -0.57
C PRO A 24 -23.81 -2.59 0.59
N ARG A 25 -24.15 -2.92 1.84
CA ARG A 25 -23.41 -2.50 3.04
C ARG A 25 -21.98 -3.04 3.04
N THR A 26 -21.80 -4.33 2.77
CA THR A 26 -20.47 -4.95 2.70
C THR A 26 -19.64 -4.34 1.58
N THR A 27 -20.25 -4.07 0.44
CA THR A 27 -19.56 -3.46 -0.71
C THR A 27 -19.11 -2.03 -0.41
N GLU A 28 -19.94 -1.25 0.29
CA GLU A 28 -19.61 0.12 0.72
C GLU A 28 -18.46 0.13 1.74
N ILE A 29 -18.51 -0.73 2.75
CA ILE A 29 -17.42 -0.89 3.74
C ILE A 29 -16.11 -1.22 3.04
N LEU A 30 -16.12 -2.20 2.13
CA LEU A 30 -14.92 -2.61 1.39
C LEU A 30 -14.41 -1.50 0.46
N HIS A 31 -15.30 -0.69 -0.12
CA HIS A 31 -14.88 0.45 -0.94
C HIS A 31 -14.13 1.49 -0.10
N HIS A 32 -14.68 1.86 1.06
CA HIS A 32 -14.02 2.83 1.94
C HIS A 32 -12.68 2.31 2.46
N LEU A 33 -12.60 1.02 2.81
CA LEU A 33 -11.34 0.39 3.18
C LEU A 33 -10.31 0.45 2.05
N ALA A 34 -10.73 0.21 0.80
CA ALA A 34 -9.84 0.30 -0.35
C ALA A 34 -9.29 1.72 -0.57
N GLU A 35 -10.12 2.74 -0.41
CA GLU A 35 -9.72 4.14 -0.51
C GLU A 35 -8.71 4.52 0.59
N CYS A 36 -9.05 4.26 1.85
CA CYS A 36 -8.16 4.52 2.98
C CYS A 36 -6.82 3.81 2.86
N ASN A 37 -6.83 2.55 2.40
CA ASN A 37 -5.61 1.78 2.18
C ASN A 37 -4.77 2.38 1.06
N SER A 38 -5.37 2.83 -0.05
CA SER A 38 -4.63 3.43 -1.17
C SER A 38 -3.90 4.72 -0.80
N VAL A 39 -4.47 5.53 0.09
CA VAL A 39 -3.83 6.76 0.60
C VAL A 39 -2.65 6.38 1.49
N ARG A 40 -2.86 5.46 2.43
CA ARG A 40 -1.81 5.00 3.35
C ARG A 40 -0.64 4.32 2.63
N ASP A 41 -0.92 3.48 1.64
CA ASP A 41 0.10 2.82 0.81
C ASP A 41 1.00 3.87 0.14
N ARG A 42 0.41 4.94 -0.40
CA ARG A 42 1.15 6.04 -1.02
C ARG A 42 2.05 6.74 0.00
N ASP A 43 1.49 7.11 1.15
CA ASP A 43 2.23 7.84 2.19
C ASP A 43 3.41 7.01 2.72
N VAL A 44 3.20 5.70 2.94
CA VAL A 44 4.25 4.77 3.35
C VAL A 44 5.34 4.67 2.27
N CYS A 45 4.97 4.53 0.99
CA CYS A 45 5.95 4.51 -0.10
C CYS A 45 6.79 5.80 -0.13
N LEU A 46 6.17 6.97 0.06
CA LEU A 46 6.90 8.25 0.07
C LEU A 46 7.93 8.30 1.21
N VAL A 47 7.55 7.86 2.42
CA VAL A 47 8.47 7.81 3.56
C VAL A 47 9.62 6.82 3.30
N ILE A 48 9.33 5.65 2.72
CA ILE A 48 10.35 4.66 2.39
C ILE A 48 11.36 5.23 1.38
N GLU A 49 10.90 5.88 0.32
CA GLU A 49 11.78 6.42 -0.72
C GLU A 49 12.62 7.60 -0.19
N ASP A 50 12.06 8.46 0.65
CA ASP A 50 12.81 9.52 1.35
C ASP A 50 13.93 8.94 2.22
N LEU A 51 13.63 7.90 3.01
CA LEU A 51 14.62 7.26 3.88
C LEU A 51 15.74 6.57 3.07
N LYS A 52 15.39 5.90 1.96
CA LYS A 52 16.39 5.32 1.05
C LYS A 52 17.27 6.39 0.43
N GLN A 53 16.72 7.55 0.08
CA GLN A 53 17.48 8.66 -0.49
C GLN A 53 18.45 9.23 0.55
N LYS A 54 18.00 9.50 1.77
CA LYS A 54 18.86 9.95 2.87
C LYS A 54 19.98 8.97 3.19
N ALA A 55 19.69 7.66 3.18
CA ALA A 55 20.71 6.65 3.39
C ALA A 55 21.83 6.73 2.35
N ARG A 56 21.49 6.89 1.06
CA ARG A 56 22.48 7.09 -0.01
C ARG A 56 23.28 8.37 0.14
N GLU A 57 22.65 9.45 0.60
CA GLU A 57 23.32 10.73 0.86
C GLU A 57 24.35 10.57 1.97
N TYR A 58 24.00 9.94 3.09
CA TYR A 58 24.94 9.67 4.17
C TYR A 58 26.09 8.75 3.74
N GLU A 59 25.81 7.69 2.98
CA GLU A 59 26.86 6.82 2.41
C GLU A 59 27.83 7.61 1.52
N SER A 60 27.30 8.52 0.68
CA SER A 60 28.11 9.39 -0.17
C SER A 60 28.93 10.41 0.62
N GLU A 61 28.36 11.01 1.67
CA GLU A 61 29.07 11.95 2.55
C GLU A 61 30.25 11.26 3.24
N VAL A 62 30.03 10.05 3.78
CA VAL A 62 31.10 9.25 4.39
C VAL A 62 32.21 8.96 3.38
N LEU A 63 31.86 8.54 2.15
CA LEU A 63 32.85 8.30 1.10
C LEU A 63 33.67 9.56 0.75
N SER A 64 33.04 10.74 0.80
CA SER A 64 33.72 12.00 0.46
C SER A 64 34.67 12.51 1.53
N LEU A 65 34.53 12.00 2.77
CA LEU A 65 35.34 12.37 3.93
C LEU A 65 36.48 11.36 4.21
N GLN A 66 36.59 10.27 3.43
CA GLN A 66 37.64 9.27 3.50
C GLN A 66 38.72 9.52 2.44
#